data_AF-A0A2W6DC13-F1
#
_entry.id   AF-A0A2W6DC13-F1
#
_cell.length_a   1.000
_cell.length_b   1.000
_cell.length_c   1.000
_cell.angle_alpha   90.00
_cell.angle_beta   90.00
_cell.angle_gamma   90.00
#
_symmetry.space_group_name_H-M   'P 1'
#
loop_
_entity.id
_entity.type
_entity.pdbx_description
1 polymer ?
#
loop_
_entity_poly.entity_id
_entity_poly.type
_entity_poly.pdbx_seq_one_letter_code
_entity_poly.pdbx_strand_id
1 'polypeptide(L)'
;MRGGDEVTNGATIPFNTETGLCCSSVIEAPLGEAEAVELARILAALADPVRLRLFSLVAAQVEVCSCDLEAPLAKSQPTISHHTRVLSEAGLIVGERRGRWMWWRVDPERLAVVRAALGG
;
A
#
# COMPACT_ATOMS: atom_id res chain seq x y z
N MET A 1 -29.45 8.24 46.56
CA MET A 1 -28.52 8.98 45.68
C MET A 1 -28.16 8.06 44.52
N ARG A 2 -28.65 8.29 43.28
CA ARG A 2 -27.86 8.70 42.08
C ARG A 2 -26.44 8.10 42.09
N GLY A 3 -25.97 7.29 41.14
CA GLY A 3 -26.16 7.27 39.68
C GLY A 3 -24.76 7.25 39.03
N GLY A 4 -24.61 6.68 37.83
CA GLY A 4 -23.35 6.62 37.06
C GLY A 4 -22.73 5.23 37.07
N ASP A 5 -23.07 4.29 36.17
CA ASP A 5 -22.85 4.30 34.71
C ASP A 5 -21.34 4.41 34.45
N GLU A 6 -20.65 3.37 33.94
CA GLU A 6 -20.52 3.25 32.49
C GLU A 6 -20.15 1.82 32.09
N VAL A 7 -20.99 1.30 31.21
CA VAL A 7 -20.81 0.07 30.46
C VAL A 7 -19.96 0.42 29.24
N THR A 8 -18.85 -0.28 28.99
CA THR A 8 -18.46 -0.60 27.60
C THR A 8 -17.80 -1.97 27.55
N ASN A 9 -18.64 -2.94 27.18
CA ASN A 9 -18.28 -4.25 26.68
C ASN A 9 -17.16 -4.16 25.63
N GLY A 10 -16.17 -5.03 25.73
CA GLY A 10 -15.25 -5.33 24.64
C GLY A 10 -16.04 -5.89 23.47
N ALA A 11 -16.32 -5.05 22.48
CA ALA A 11 -16.85 -5.49 21.21
C ALA A 11 -15.71 -6.13 20.42
N THR A 12 -15.63 -7.47 20.48
CA THR A 12 -14.88 -8.26 19.50
C THR A 12 -15.53 -8.02 18.14
N ILE A 13 -14.94 -7.12 17.34
CA ILE A 13 -15.42 -6.83 15.99
C ILE A 13 -15.07 -8.03 15.09
N PRO A 14 -16.03 -8.60 14.35
CA PRO A 14 -15.78 -9.74 13.49
C PRO A 14 -14.88 -9.33 12.32
N PHE A 15 -13.69 -9.93 12.28
CA PHE A 15 -12.71 -9.82 11.21
C PHE A 15 -13.13 -10.72 10.06
N ASN A 16 -13.56 -10.14 8.93
CA ASN A 16 -13.86 -10.89 7.72
C ASN A 16 -12.68 -10.75 6.75
N THR A 17 -11.92 -11.83 6.58
CA THR A 17 -10.70 -11.91 5.75
C THR A 17 -10.99 -11.90 4.24
N GLU A 18 -12.23 -11.68 3.83
CA GLU A 18 -12.65 -11.64 2.42
C GLU A 18 -13.19 -10.24 2.11
N THR A 19 -12.30 -9.35 1.66
CA THR A 19 -12.56 -7.94 1.33
C THR A 19 -12.90 -7.04 2.52
N GLY A 20 -12.03 -6.06 2.79
CA GLY A 20 -12.39 -4.85 3.55
C GLY A 20 -11.60 -4.65 4.83
N LEU A 21 -10.70 -3.66 4.82
CA LEU A 21 -10.60 -2.77 5.97
C LEU A 21 -12.03 -2.31 6.27
N CYS A 22 -12.48 -2.48 7.50
CA CYS A 22 -13.78 -1.96 7.89
C CYS A 22 -13.81 -0.46 7.57
N CYS A 23 -14.96 -0.01 7.06
CA CYS A 23 -15.13 1.24 6.29
C CYS A 23 -14.97 2.55 7.09
N SER A 24 -14.17 2.57 8.14
CA SER A 24 -13.74 3.77 8.81
C SER A 24 -12.32 4.09 8.38
N SER A 25 -12.18 5.20 7.66
CA SER A 25 -10.89 5.80 7.41
C SER A 25 -10.20 6.18 8.73
N VAL A 26 -8.89 6.41 8.68
CA VAL A 26 -8.11 6.94 9.82
C VAL A 26 -8.66 8.27 10.36
N ILE A 27 -9.55 8.93 9.62
CA ILE A 27 -10.20 10.19 9.97
C ILE A 27 -11.52 9.94 10.74
N GLU A 28 -12.17 8.79 10.54
CA GLU A 28 -13.51 8.48 11.08
C GLU A 28 -13.48 7.67 12.37
N ALA A 29 -12.53 6.73 12.51
CA ALA A 29 -12.39 5.93 13.73
C ALA A 29 -10.92 5.55 14.00
N PRO A 30 -10.55 5.28 15.27
CA PRO A 30 -9.24 4.74 15.60
C PRO A 30 -9.00 3.38 14.93
N LEU A 31 -7.84 3.22 14.29
CA LEU A 31 -7.43 1.93 13.72
C LEU A 31 -7.12 0.91 14.81
N GLY A 32 -7.42 -0.36 14.53
CA GLY A 32 -6.85 -1.46 15.31
C GLY A 32 -5.33 -1.53 15.17
N GLU A 33 -4.63 -2.07 16.16
CA GLU A 33 -3.16 -2.19 16.16
C GLU A 33 -2.66 -2.94 14.90
N ALA A 34 -3.32 -4.04 14.53
CA ALA A 34 -2.96 -4.82 13.34
C ALA A 34 -3.14 -4.03 12.03
N GLU A 35 -4.20 -3.24 11.92
CA GLU A 35 -4.46 -2.40 10.74
C GLU A 35 -3.44 -1.27 10.65
N ALA A 36 -3.11 -0.64 11.78
CA ALA A 36 -2.07 0.39 11.86
C ALA A 36 -0.71 -0.15 11.43
N VAL A 37 -0.32 -1.35 11.87
CA VAL A 37 0.93 -2.01 11.48
C VAL A 37 0.97 -2.27 9.97
N GLU A 38 -0.11 -2.81 9.39
CA GLU A 38 -0.14 -3.10 7.96
C GLU A 38 -0.15 -1.82 7.10
N LEU A 39 -0.95 -0.82 7.47
CA LEU A 39 -0.98 0.46 6.77
C LEU A 39 0.38 1.17 6.87
N ALA A 40 1.02 1.16 8.05
CA ALA A 40 2.35 1.72 8.24
C ALA A 40 3.39 1.03 7.36
N ARG A 41 3.31 -0.30 7.19
CA ARG A 41 4.21 -1.06 6.30
C ARG A 41 4.06 -0.63 4.84
N ILE A 42 2.82 -0.44 4.37
CA ILE A 42 2.54 0.00 3.00
C ILE A 42 3.01 1.44 2.79
N LEU A 43 2.68 2.34 3.72
CA LEU A 43 3.09 3.75 3.65
C LEU A 43 4.61 3.90 3.74
N ALA A 44 5.30 3.09 4.56
CA ALA A 44 6.76 3.08 4.63
C ALA A 44 7.40 2.68 3.29
N ALA A 45 6.75 1.79 2.52
CA ALA A 45 7.21 1.46 1.18
C ALA A 45 7.05 2.65 0.20
N LEU A 46 6.09 3.56 0.42
CA LEU A 46 5.93 4.79 -0.37
C LEU A 46 6.71 6.00 0.17
N ALA A 47 7.12 5.99 1.44
CA ALA A 47 7.74 7.13 2.13
C ALA A 47 9.16 7.49 1.64
N ASP A 48 9.69 6.79 0.63
CA ASP A 48 10.96 7.13 0.01
C ASP A 48 10.74 7.91 -1.30
N PRO A 49 11.47 9.01 -1.53
CA PRO A 49 11.24 9.89 -2.68
C PRO A 49 11.50 9.20 -4.02
N VAL A 50 12.45 8.27 -4.08
CA VAL A 50 12.75 7.50 -5.32
C VAL A 50 11.65 6.49 -5.56
N ARG A 51 11.20 5.77 -4.52
CA ARG A 51 10.10 4.81 -4.63
C ARG A 51 8.78 5.48 -5.00
N LEU A 52 8.48 6.63 -4.43
CA LEU A 52 7.27 7.39 -4.75
C LEU A 52 7.27 7.85 -6.21
N ARG A 53 8.41 8.36 -6.70
CA ARG A 53 8.56 8.76 -8.10
C ARG A 53 8.49 7.57 -9.05
N LEU A 54 9.12 6.45 -8.69
CA LEU A 54 9.02 5.19 -9.45
C LEU A 54 7.57 4.73 -9.53
N PHE A 55 6.88 4.66 -8.40
CA PHE A 55 5.48 4.28 -8.34
C PHE A 55 4.61 5.21 -9.21
N SER A 56 4.83 6.53 -9.16
CA SER A 56 4.13 7.49 -10.02
C SER A 56 4.36 7.24 -11.51
N LEU A 57 5.57 6.86 -11.93
CA LEU A 57 5.87 6.53 -13.33
C LEU A 57 5.17 5.26 -13.79
N VAL A 58 5.08 4.25 -12.91
CA VAL A 58 4.36 3.01 -13.18
C VAL A 58 2.85 3.26 -13.19
N ALA A 59 2.33 4.09 -12.27
CA ALA A 59 0.91 4.42 -12.17
C ALA A 59 0.38 5.26 -13.35
N ALA A 60 1.25 6.04 -14.00
CA ALA A 60 0.89 6.83 -15.18
C ALA A 60 0.75 5.99 -16.46
N GLN A 61 1.12 4.71 -16.42
CA GLN A 61 1.15 3.80 -17.56
C GLN A 61 0.42 2.49 -17.20
N VAL A 62 0.09 1.68 -18.20
CA VAL A 62 -0.54 0.36 -17.95
C VAL A 62 0.50 -0.62 -17.41
N GLU A 63 1.70 -0.61 -17.98
CA GLU A 63 2.83 -1.45 -17.58
C GLU A 63 4.15 -0.77 -17.99
N VAL A 64 5.23 -1.03 -17.26
CA VAL A 64 6.55 -0.42 -17.50
C VAL A 64 7.66 -1.45 -17.37
N CYS A 65 8.61 -1.49 -18.31
CA CYS A 65 9.81 -2.32 -18.19
C CYS A 65 10.72 -1.81 -17.07
N SER A 66 11.37 -2.72 -16.34
CA SER A 66 12.44 -2.35 -15.40
C SER A 66 13.57 -1.52 -16.05
N CYS A 67 13.81 -1.73 -17.34
CA CYS A 67 14.82 -1.04 -18.12
C CYS A 67 14.46 0.43 -18.42
N ASP A 68 13.16 0.70 -18.63
CA ASP A 68 12.66 2.05 -18.95
C ASP A 68 12.61 2.96 -17.71
N LEU A 69 12.77 2.39 -16.51
CA LEU A 69 12.78 3.13 -15.25
C LEU A 69 14.16 3.74 -14.92
N GLU A 70 15.24 3.27 -15.54
CA GLU A 70 16.61 3.73 -15.23
C GLU A 70 16.82 5.19 -15.61
N ALA A 71 16.41 5.58 -16.83
CA ALA A 71 16.63 6.93 -17.35
C ALA A 71 15.80 8.02 -16.61
N PRO A 72 14.48 7.85 -16.38
CA PRO A 72 13.66 8.86 -15.70
C PRO A 72 14.02 9.07 -14.22
N LEU A 73 14.60 8.05 -13.58
CA LEU A 73 15.01 8.09 -12.17
C LEU A 73 16.50 8.39 -11.99
N ALA A 74 17.29 8.36 -13.08
CA ALA A 74 18.75 8.47 -13.05
C ALA A 74 19.39 7.50 -12.02
N LYS A 75 18.89 6.26 -11.99
CA LYS A 75 19.35 5.19 -11.10
C LYS A 75 19.79 3.97 -11.89
N SER A 76 20.70 3.20 -11.32
CA SER A 76 21.16 1.95 -11.90
C SER A 76 20.13 0.84 -11.75
N GLN A 77 20.18 -0.14 -12.64
CA GLN A 77 19.34 -1.34 -12.62
C GLN A 77 19.27 -2.05 -11.24
N PRO A 78 20.37 -2.23 -10.47
CA PRO A 78 20.30 -2.88 -9.16
C PRO A 78 19.48 -2.07 -8.15
N THR A 79 19.57 -0.75 -8.20
CA THR A 79 18.79 0.15 -7.35
C THR A 79 17.31 0.10 -7.73
N ILE A 80 16.99 0.11 -9.03
CA ILE A 80 15.61 -0.04 -9.50
C ILE A 80 15.02 -1.38 -9.04
N SER A 81 15.75 -2.49 -9.25
CA SER A 81 15.30 -3.83 -8.86
C SER A 81 15.04 -3.94 -7.36
N HIS A 82 15.88 -3.30 -6.53
CA HIS A 82 15.66 -3.22 -5.09
C HIS A 82 14.37 -2.46 -4.75
N HIS A 83 14.17 -1.28 -5.34
CA HIS A 83 12.97 -0.47 -5.09
C HIS A 83 11.68 -1.15 -5.57
N THR A 84 11.68 -1.77 -6.75
CA THR A 84 10.52 -2.50 -7.26
C THR A 84 10.21 -3.71 -6.40
N ARG A 85 11.22 -4.40 -5.87
CA ARG A 85 11.01 -5.50 -4.92
C ARG A 85 10.30 -5.00 -3.66
N VAL A 86 10.78 -3.93 -3.03
CA VAL A 86 10.16 -3.36 -1.81
C VAL A 86 8.70 -2.96 -2.06
N LEU A 87 8.41 -2.34 -3.21
CA LEU A 87 7.04 -1.98 -3.58
C LEU A 87 6.16 -3.22 -3.86
N SER A 88 6.72 -4.27 -4.45
CA SER A 88 6.01 -5.52 -4.70
C SER A 88 5.72 -6.28 -3.40
N GLU A 89 6.65 -6.28 -2.44
CA GLU A 89 6.46 -6.88 -1.11
C GLU A 89 5.38 -6.13 -0.30
N ALA A 90 5.22 -4.82 -0.55
CA ALA A 90 4.12 -4.03 -0.01
C ALA A 90 2.77 -4.27 -0.72
N GLY A 91 2.77 -5.04 -1.82
CA GLY A 91 1.59 -5.34 -2.65
C GLY A 91 1.15 -4.19 -3.55
N LEU A 92 1.96 -3.12 -3.68
CA LEU A 92 1.57 -1.92 -4.45
C LEU A 92 1.76 -2.09 -5.95
N ILE A 93 2.74 -2.90 -6.35
CA ILE A 93 3.02 -3.21 -7.74
C ILE A 93 3.10 -4.72 -7.94
N VAL A 94 2.69 -5.16 -9.12
CA VAL A 94 2.78 -6.54 -9.56
C VAL A 94 3.81 -6.62 -10.68
N GLY A 95 4.69 -7.60 -10.57
CA GLY A 95 5.69 -7.89 -11.57
C GLY A 95 5.32 -9.09 -12.44
N GLU A 96 5.50 -8.97 -13.75
CA GLU A 96 5.46 -10.08 -14.70
C GLU A 96 6.79 -10.23 -15.44
N ARG A 97 7.35 -11.44 -15.48
CA ARG A 97 8.59 -11.70 -16.23
C ARG A 97 8.26 -12.05 -17.68
N ARG A 98 8.71 -11.20 -18.62
CA ARG A 98 8.55 -11.43 -20.06
C ARG A 98 9.92 -11.53 -20.74
N GLY A 99 10.30 -12.77 -21.06
CA GLY A 99 11.63 -13.07 -21.59
C GLY A 99 12.73 -12.79 -20.56
N ARG A 100 13.65 -11.87 -20.88
CA ARG A 100 14.75 -11.47 -19.98
C ARG A 100 14.39 -10.31 -19.05
N TRP A 101 13.26 -9.64 -19.28
CA TRP A 101 12.92 -8.39 -18.60
C TRP A 101 11.73 -8.56 -17.67
N MET A 102 11.71 -7.74 -16.62
CA MET A 102 10.62 -7.66 -15.66
C MET A 102 9.75 -6.45 -16.02
N TRP A 103 8.45 -6.68 -16.12
CA TRP A 103 7.44 -5.66 -16.35
C TRP A 103 6.67 -5.40 -15.07
N TRP A 104 6.44 -4.14 -14.74
CA TRP A 104 5.77 -3.72 -13.53
C TRP A 104 4.46 -3.01 -13.87
N ARG A 105 3.42 -3.33 -13.12
CA ARG A 105 2.13 -2.65 -13.16
C ARG A 105 1.66 -2.34 -11.75
N VAL A 106 0.83 -1.32 -11.58
CA VAL A 106 0.21 -1.04 -10.28
C VAL A 106 -0.85 -2.10 -9.97
N ASP A 107 -1.01 -2.41 -8.69
CA ASP A 107 -2.15 -3.15 -8.18
C ASP A 107 -3.29 -2.16 -7.83
N PRO A 108 -4.36 -2.08 -8.64
CA PRO A 108 -5.45 -1.13 -8.40
C PRO A 108 -6.28 -1.49 -7.15
N GLU A 109 -6.39 -2.78 -6.81
CA GLU A 109 -7.16 -3.21 -5.63
C GLU A 109 -6.43 -2.79 -4.35
N ARG A 110 -5.11 -3.00 -4.31
CA ARG A 110 -4.29 -2.55 -3.19
C ARG A 110 -4.33 -1.03 -3.02
N LEU A 111 -4.29 -0.29 -4.12
CA LEU A 111 -4.34 1.17 -4.07
C LEU A 111 -5.70 1.67 -3.57
N ALA A 112 -6.80 1.03 -3.98
CA ALA A 112 -8.14 1.36 -3.50
C ALA A 112 -8.26 1.17 -1.97
N VAL A 113 -7.68 0.08 -1.45
CA VAL A 113 -7.58 -0.20 -0.01
C VAL A 113 -6.84 0.92 0.74
N VAL A 114 -5.66 1.34 0.27
CA VAL A 114 -4.90 2.42 0.91
C VAL A 114 -5.65 3.75 0.84
N ARG A 115 -6.28 4.04 -0.30
CA ARG A 115 -7.06 5.26 -0.49
C ARG A 115 -8.25 5.31 0.47
N ALA A 116 -9.01 4.23 0.58
CA ALA A 116 -10.12 4.12 1.51
C ALA A 116 -9.66 4.26 2.97
N ALA A 117 -8.55 3.62 3.34
CA ALA A 117 -7.99 3.74 4.68
C ALA A 117 -7.61 5.20 5.03
N LEU A 118 -7.16 5.99 4.06
CA LEU A 118 -6.82 7.41 4.24
C LEU A 118 -8.02 8.37 4.11
N GLY A 119 -9.22 7.88 3.79
CA GLY A 119 -10.45 8.69 3.65
C GLY A 119 -10.61 9.36 2.29
N GLY A 120 -10.00 8.80 1.24
CA GLY A 120 -10.03 9.34 -0.13
C GLY A 120 -10.98 8.65 -1.09
#